data_AF-A0A6P0XLK6-F1
#
_entry.id   AF-A0A6P0XLK6-F1
#
_cell.length_a   1.000
_cell.length_b   1.000
_cell.length_c   1.000
_cell.angle_alpha   90.00
_cell.angle_beta   90.00
_cell.angle_gamma   90.00
#
_symmetry.space_group_name_H-M   'P 1'
#
loop_
_entity.id
_entity.type
_entity.pdbx_description
1 polymer ?
#
loop_
_entity_poly.entity_id
_entity_poly.type
_entity_poly.pdbx_seq_one_letter_code
_entity_poly.pdbx_strand_id
1 'polypeptide(L)'
;LIEHNHGQNNEYFQAILAPGKVCGFTYQNQYYQVELGFEVNAQEFISYDKGIDPQTGKGTWGALMGPYKFMKCRSFSSELIL
;
A
#
# COMPACT_ATOMS: atom_id res chain seq x y z
N LEU A 1 2.09 4.13 8.97
CA LEU A 1 2.86 3.43 10.02
C LEU A 1 3.28 2.10 9.44
N ILE A 2 4.55 1.70 9.59
CA ILE A 2 5.00 0.36 9.19
C ILE A 2 5.14 -0.47 10.46
N GLU A 3 4.47 -1.61 10.48
CA GLU A 3 4.45 -2.55 11.60
C GLU A 3 5.06 -3.88 11.16
N HIS A 4 5.86 -4.47 12.04
CA HIS A 4 6.35 -5.84 11.86
C HIS A 4 5.35 -6.79 12.52
N ASN A 5 4.76 -7.68 11.74
CA ASN A 5 3.69 -8.56 12.21
C ASN A 5 4.14 -10.02 12.17
N HIS A 6 3.76 -10.77 13.22
CA HIS A 6 3.91 -12.22 13.27
C HIS A 6 2.57 -12.88 12.97
N GLY A 7 2.35 -13.24 11.69
CA GLY A 7 1.28 -14.17 11.34
C GLY A 7 1.67 -15.59 11.78
N GLN A 8 0.69 -16.45 12.10
CA GLN A 8 0.88 -17.81 12.63
C GLN A 8 1.83 -18.72 11.82
N ASN A 9 2.27 -18.34 10.61
CA ASN A 9 3.28 -19.06 9.83
C ASN A 9 4.10 -18.19 8.85
N ASN A 10 4.08 -16.85 8.93
CA ASN A 10 4.92 -15.99 8.07
C ASN A 10 5.12 -14.60 8.70
N GLU A 11 6.38 -14.18 8.82
CA GLU A 11 6.75 -12.81 9.13
C GLU A 11 6.42 -11.89 7.95
N TYR A 12 5.81 -10.76 8.22
CA TYR A 12 5.52 -9.75 7.20
C TYR A 12 5.56 -8.35 7.78
N PHE A 13 5.85 -7.38 6.91
CA PHE A 13 5.72 -5.97 7.22
C PHE A 13 4.41 -5.47 6.64
N GLN A 14 3.71 -4.63 7.39
CA GLN A 14 2.50 -3.97 6.92
C GLN A 14 2.64 -2.46 7.04
N ALA A 15 2.27 -1.74 6.00
CA ALA A 15 2.11 -0.31 6.03
C ALA A 15 0.64 0.06 5.86
N ILE A 16 0.11 0.83 6.81
CA ILE A 16 -1.22 1.43 6.73
C ILE A 16 -1.14 2.95 6.89
N LEU A 17 -2.11 3.64 6.29
CA LEU A 17 -2.33 5.05 6.58
C LEU A 17 -2.70 5.21 8.05
N ALA A 18 -2.08 6.18 8.73
CA ALA A 18 -2.36 6.38 10.15
C ALA A 18 -3.82 6.83 10.37
N PRO A 19 -4.47 6.40 11.47
CA PRO A 19 -5.87 6.77 11.73
C PRO A 19 -6.11 8.27 11.66
N GLY A 20 -7.18 8.67 10.95
CA GLY A 20 -7.58 10.06 10.78
C GLY A 20 -6.61 10.91 9.93
N LYS A 21 -5.61 10.30 9.29
CA LYS A 21 -4.75 10.98 8.31
C LYS A 21 -5.30 10.80 6.91
N VAL A 22 -5.03 11.80 6.08
CA VAL A 22 -5.36 11.82 4.65
C VAL A 22 -4.06 11.95 3.88
N CYS A 23 -3.86 11.09 2.88
CA CYS A 23 -2.82 11.30 1.89
C CYS A 23 -3.46 12.02 0.69
N GLY A 24 -3.08 13.27 0.46
CA GLY A 24 -3.65 14.06 -0.62
C GLY A 24 -2.66 15.06 -1.18
N PHE A 25 -2.87 15.43 -2.43
CA PHE A 25 -2.00 16.32 -3.19
C PHE A 25 -2.80 17.10 -4.23
N THR A 26 -2.27 18.25 -4.64
CA THR A 26 -2.87 19.07 -5.70
C THR A 26 -2.09 18.88 -6.99
N TYR A 27 -2.79 18.59 -8.08
CA TYR A 27 -2.23 18.50 -9.42
C TYR A 27 -3.16 19.24 -10.40
N GLN A 28 -2.60 20.08 -11.27
CA GLN A 28 -3.38 20.92 -12.21
C GLN A 28 -4.59 21.62 -11.56
N ASN A 29 -4.35 22.28 -10.42
CA ASN A 29 -5.37 23.01 -9.66
C ASN A 29 -6.53 22.14 -9.11
N GLN A 30 -6.43 20.82 -9.21
CA GLN A 30 -7.40 19.88 -8.66
C GLN A 30 -6.78 19.12 -7.47
N TYR A 31 -7.54 18.96 -6.40
CA TYR A 31 -7.12 18.23 -5.21
C TYR A 31 -7.53 16.76 -5.32
N TYR A 32 -6.59 15.87 -5.02
CA TYR A 32 -6.75 14.43 -5.07
C TYR A 32 -6.42 13.81 -3.71
N GLN A 33 -7.10 12.73 -3.38
CA GLN A 33 -6.76 11.88 -2.24
C GLN A 33 -6.45 10.47 -2.71
N VAL A 34 -5.57 9.81 -1.98
CA VAL A 34 -5.24 8.40 -2.16
C VAL A 34 -5.22 7.73 -0.79
N GLU A 35 -5.57 6.45 -0.79
CA GLU A 35 -5.28 5.56 0.32
C GLU A 35 -4.16 4.62 -0.12
N LEU A 36 -3.04 4.68 0.59
CA LEU A 36 -1.86 3.87 0.32
C LEU A 36 -1.67 2.87 1.45
N GLY A 37 -1.29 1.65 1.08
CA GLY A 37 -0.99 0.61 2.05
C GLY A 37 -0.45 -0.64 1.37
N PHE A 38 0.35 -1.39 2.11
CA PHE A 38 0.89 -2.66 1.61
C PHE A 38 1.12 -3.67 2.72
N GLU A 39 1.18 -4.94 2.31
CA GLU A 39 1.81 -6.01 3.07
C GLU A 39 2.94 -6.62 2.24
N VAL A 40 4.04 -6.97 2.88
CA VAL A 40 5.17 -7.58 2.19
C VAL A 40 5.84 -8.64 3.06
N ASN A 41 6.16 -9.77 2.45
CA ASN A 41 6.98 -10.82 3.04
C ASN A 41 8.07 -11.24 2.05
N ALA A 42 8.77 -12.34 2.33
CA ALA A 42 9.86 -12.81 1.47
C ALA A 42 9.45 -13.17 0.02
N GLN A 43 8.17 -13.53 -0.19
CA GLN A 43 7.65 -14.07 -1.45
C GLN A 43 6.59 -13.19 -2.12
N GLU A 44 5.85 -12.41 -1.34
CA GLU A 44 4.67 -11.68 -1.80
C GLU A 44 4.74 -10.20 -1.45
N PHE A 45 4.21 -9.38 -2.36
CA PHE A 45 3.90 -7.98 -2.13
C PHE A 45 2.43 -7.74 -2.47
N ILE A 46 1.67 -7.24 -1.49
CA ILE A 46 0.24 -6.98 -1.59
C ILE A 46 0.04 -5.46 -1.50
N SER A 47 -0.45 -4.82 -2.57
CA SER A 47 -0.72 -3.38 -2.62
C SER A 47 -2.22 -3.09 -2.54
N TYR A 48 -2.59 -2.15 -1.68
CA TYR A 48 -3.96 -1.69 -1.42
C TYR A 48 -4.24 -0.31 -2.01
N ASP A 49 -3.36 0.17 -2.90
CA ASP A 49 -3.38 1.55 -3.39
C ASP A 49 -4.64 1.85 -4.20
N LYS A 50 -5.29 2.96 -3.85
CA LYS A 50 -6.50 3.44 -4.53
C LYS A 50 -6.65 4.94 -4.45
N GLY A 51 -7.28 5.51 -5.48
CA GLY A 51 -7.76 6.88 -5.45
C GLY A 51 -9.01 6.99 -4.58
N ILE A 52 -9.12 8.08 -3.81
CA ILE A 52 -10.27 8.39 -2.96
C ILE A 52 -10.91 9.68 -3.47
N ASP A 53 -12.23 9.65 -3.66
CA ASP A 53 -13.03 10.85 -3.88
C ASP A 53 -13.06 11.66 -2.56
N PRO A 54 -12.49 12.88 -2.52
CA PRO A 54 -12.43 13.69 -1.31
C PRO A 54 -13.80 14.10 -0.74
N GLN A 55 -14.85 14.09 -1.56
CA GLN A 55 -16.20 14.50 -1.14
C GLN A 55 -16.97 13.34 -0.52
N THR A 56 -16.81 12.13 -1.06
CA THR A 56 -17.62 10.96 -0.68
C THR A 56 -16.84 9.92 0.14
N GLY A 57 -15.51 10.00 0.16
CA GLY A 57 -14.63 9.01 0.76
C GLY A 57 -14.58 7.67 0.00
N LYS A 58 -15.20 7.58 -1.18
CA LYS A 58 -15.28 6.34 -1.95
C LYS A 58 -14.04 6.15 -2.82
N GLY A 59 -13.67 4.89 -3.04
CA GLY A 59 -12.65 4.52 -4.01
C GLY A 59 -13.08 4.88 -5.43
N THR A 60 -12.20 5.53 -6.20
CA THR A 60 -12.45 5.95 -7.60
C THR A 60 -11.70 5.08 -8.62
N TRP A 61 -10.50 4.63 -8.28
CA TRP A 61 -9.66 3.76 -9.11
C TRP A 61 -8.69 2.96 -8.23
N GLY A 62 -8.00 1.97 -8.79
CA GLY A 62 -7.00 1.14 -8.10
C GLY A 62 -7.60 -0.14 -7.52
N ALA A 63 -7.17 -0.53 -6.32
CA ALA A 63 -7.56 -1.76 -5.63
C ALA A 63 -9.02 -1.75 -5.10
N LEU A 64 -10.00 -1.60 -6.00
CA LEU A 64 -11.43 -1.49 -5.65
C LEU A 64 -12.09 -2.84 -5.34
N MET A 65 -11.59 -3.92 -5.93
CA MET A 65 -12.13 -5.29 -5.79
C MET A 65 -11.21 -6.20 -4.98
N GLY A 66 -10.43 -5.60 -4.08
CA GLY A 66 -9.35 -6.26 -3.36
C GLY A 66 -7.96 -5.83 -3.85
N PRO A 67 -6.91 -6.24 -3.12
CA PRO A 67 -5.55 -5.79 -3.40
C PRO A 67 -4.94 -6.45 -4.63
N TYR A 68 -3.95 -5.78 -5.20
CA TYR A 68 -3.05 -6.40 -6.17
C TYR A 68 -2.05 -7.29 -5.43
N LYS A 69 -1.95 -8.55 -5.85
CA LYS A 69 -1.03 -9.55 -5.27
C LYS A 69 0.09 -9.84 -6.26
N PHE A 70 1.30 -9.45 -5.89
CA PHE A 70 2.50 -9.68 -6.67
C PHE A 70 3.32 -10.80 -6.04
N MET A 71 3.74 -11.75 -6.87
CA MET A 71 4.69 -12.79 -6.49
C MET A 71 6.11 -12.37 -6.89
N LYS A 72 7.08 -12.63 -6.02
CA LYS A 72 8.49 -12.35 -6.30
C LYS A 72 9.02 -13.28 -7.38
N CYS A 73 9.27 -12.74 -8.57
CA CYS A 73 9.86 -13.50 -9.68
C CYS A 73 11.40 -13.55 -9.64
N ARG A 74 12.03 -12.50 -9.10
CA ARG A 74 13.50 -12.37 -9.04
C ARG A 74 13.89 -11.61 -7.77
N SER A 75 15.01 -12.01 -7.14
CA SER A 75 15.60 -11.25 -6.03
C SER A 75 16.75 -10.38 -6.52
N PHE A 76 16.77 -9.15 -6.03
CA PHE A 76 17.90 -8.21 -6.13
C PHE A 76 18.53 -7.93 -4.75
N SER A 77 18.24 -8.77 -3.75
CA SER A 77 18.70 -8.57 -2.37
C SER A 77 20.22 -8.53 -2.24
N SER A 78 20.96 -9.19 -3.13
CA SER A 78 22.43 -9.18 -3.16
C SER A 78 23.04 -7.86 -3.65
N GLU A 79 22.24 -6.95 -4.20
CA GLU A 79 22.69 -5.64 -4.68
C GLU A 79 22.55 -4.56 -3.59
N LEU A 80 21.93 -4.88 -2.46
CA LEU A 80 21.77 -3.96 -1.34
C LEU A 80 23.12 -3.77 -0.64
N ILE A 81 23.61 -2.54 -0.61
CA ILE A 81 24.71 -2.12 0.27
C ILE A 81 24.06 -1.76 1.61
N LEU A 82 24.13 -2.67 2.56
CA LEU A 82 23.60 -2.51 3.92
C LEU A 82 24.70 -2.05 4.87
#